data_AF-A0A960YJG5-F1
#
_entry.id   AF-A0A960YJG5-F1
#
_cell.length_a   1.000
_cell.length_b   1.000
_cell.length_c   1.000
_cell.angle_alpha   90.00
_cell.angle_beta   90.00
_cell.angle_gamma   90.00
#
_symmetry.space_group_name_H-M   'P 1'
#
loop_
_entity.id
_entity.type
_entity.pdbx_description
1 polymer ?
#
loop_
_entity_poly.entity_id
_entity_poly.type
_entity_poly.pdbx_seq_one_letter_code
_entity_poly.pdbx_strand_id
1 'polypeptide(L)'
;KMIPLPPAAFLGEVALETHPGNLLLWVVGLGWLFAARSVRERRWLRPLAWIWPVAAAVLILRHGKPYYLAPAQPLLLAAGAVAVVGWLERHWRFGAPLLIGLTALGGAFTLPLALPLLSPAETVDYLAASHLHGRSSEHGHEDDVLPQHFGDRFGWPEIARAVADATATLSPEERADCLVLCTNYGEAGAIDYYRKRGLDLPPVVCGHNSYWDWWPEGRGGETAIGINLSVEALLTGYEEVTLFRVLDTPYAIPKEGRAAITICRHRRVPLEEARPYYRHLD
;
A
#
# COMPACT_ATOMS: atom_id res chain seq x y z
N LYS A 1 -11.74 -0.40 0.04
CA LYS A 1 -12.57 0.24 -1.04
C LYS A 1 -12.02 1.63 -1.30
N MET A 2 -12.02 2.11 -2.55
CA MET A 2 -11.43 3.41 -2.90
C MET A 2 -12.29 4.61 -2.47
N ILE A 3 -11.64 5.68 -2.01
CA ILE A 3 -12.26 6.99 -1.74
C ILE A 3 -12.40 7.74 -3.07
N PRO A 4 -13.59 8.24 -3.43
CA PRO A 4 -13.74 9.08 -4.60
C PRO A 4 -13.04 10.43 -4.39
N LEU A 5 -11.96 10.67 -5.13
CA LEU A 5 -11.27 11.96 -5.14
C LEU A 5 -11.90 12.91 -6.18
N PRO A 6 -12.16 14.18 -5.84
CA PRO A 6 -12.47 15.21 -6.84
C PRO A 6 -11.34 15.31 -7.88
N PRO A 7 -11.63 15.67 -9.15
CA PRO A 7 -10.61 15.72 -10.20
C PRO A 7 -9.38 16.56 -9.83
N ALA A 8 -9.57 17.72 -9.18
CA ALA A 8 -8.46 18.56 -8.75
C ALA A 8 -7.58 17.89 -7.67
N ALA A 9 -8.18 17.18 -6.72
CA ALA A 9 -7.45 16.45 -5.69
C ALA A 9 -6.67 15.29 -6.32
N PHE A 10 -7.29 14.54 -7.23
CA PHE A 10 -6.62 13.48 -8.00
C PHE A 10 -5.39 14.00 -8.75
N LEU A 11 -5.53 15.11 -9.48
CA LEU A 11 -4.41 15.73 -10.20
C LEU A 11 -3.32 16.25 -9.25
N GLY A 12 -3.70 16.73 -8.07
CA GLY A 12 -2.78 17.13 -7.01
C GLY A 12 -1.95 15.96 -6.48
N GLU A 13 -2.58 14.80 -6.25
CA GLU A 13 -1.87 13.57 -5.88
C GLU A 13 -0.90 13.12 -6.98
N VAL A 14 -1.34 13.08 -8.24
CA VAL A 14 -0.46 12.74 -9.37
C VAL A 14 0.74 13.68 -9.43
N ALA A 15 0.55 14.99 -9.22
CA ALA A 15 1.64 15.95 -9.22
C ALA A 15 2.62 15.73 -8.05
N LEU A 16 2.11 15.34 -6.87
CA LEU A 16 2.93 15.04 -5.70
C LEU A 16 3.75 13.76 -5.91
N GLU A 17 3.11 12.68 -6.36
CA GLU A 17 3.74 11.37 -6.63
C GLU A 17 4.76 11.42 -7.77
N THR A 18 4.51 12.24 -8.80
CA THR A 18 5.39 12.38 -9.97
C THR A 18 6.41 13.51 -9.84
N HIS A 19 6.58 14.01 -8.62
CA HIS A 19 7.44 15.11 -8.20
C HIS A 19 6.92 16.50 -8.66
N PRO A 20 6.54 17.42 -7.74
CA PRO A 20 5.85 18.66 -8.09
C PRO A 20 6.69 19.63 -8.92
N GLY A 21 8.02 19.59 -8.81
CA GLY A 21 8.93 20.33 -9.70
C GLY A 21 8.80 19.95 -11.19
N ASN A 22 8.24 18.78 -11.50
CA ASN A 22 7.97 18.34 -12.88
C ASN A 22 6.63 18.85 -13.43
N LEU A 23 5.81 19.53 -12.62
CA LEU A 23 4.50 20.05 -13.03
C LEU A 23 4.60 20.91 -14.29
N LEU A 24 5.66 21.72 -14.40
CA LEU A 24 5.92 22.53 -15.59
C LEU A 24 6.11 21.66 -16.83
N LEU A 25 6.95 20.62 -16.76
CA LEU A 25 7.16 19.70 -17.87
C LEU A 25 5.88 18.95 -18.23
N TRP A 26 5.10 18.56 -17.23
CA TRP A 26 3.82 17.89 -17.43
C TRP A 26 2.82 18.77 -18.20
N VAL A 27 2.58 20.01 -17.75
CA VAL A 27 1.63 20.95 -18.37
C VAL A 27 2.12 21.37 -19.76
N VAL A 28 3.41 21.70 -19.89
CA VAL A 28 4.00 22.08 -21.17
C VAL A 28 3.98 20.92 -22.16
N GLY A 29 4.28 19.70 -21.71
CA GLY A 29 4.26 18.49 -22.55
C GLY A 29 2.88 18.17 -23.08
N LEU A 30 1.86 18.25 -22.21
CA LEU A 30 0.48 18.05 -22.64
C LEU A 30 0.05 19.12 -23.66
N GLY A 31 0.33 20.40 -23.38
CA GLY A 31 0.05 21.48 -24.31
C GLY A 31 0.79 21.32 -25.64
N TRP A 32 2.06 20.92 -25.62
CA TRP A 32 2.87 20.70 -26.81
C TRP A 32 2.31 19.56 -27.67
N LEU A 33 1.89 18.45 -27.08
CA LEU A 33 1.28 17.33 -27.82
C LEU A 33 0.00 17.72 -28.56
N PHE A 34 -0.78 18.69 -28.05
CA PHE A 34 -1.98 19.18 -28.72
C PHE A 34 -1.72 20.34 -29.70
N ALA A 35 -0.80 21.24 -29.37
CA ALA A 35 -0.64 22.51 -30.08
C ALA A 35 0.54 22.56 -31.07
N ALA A 36 1.60 21.79 -30.85
CA ALA A 36 2.82 21.91 -31.63
C ALA A 36 2.59 21.54 -33.10
N ARG A 37 3.05 22.42 -34.00
CA ARG A 37 2.93 22.22 -35.44
C ARG A 37 3.58 20.92 -35.91
N SER A 38 4.75 20.59 -35.36
CA SER A 38 5.49 19.35 -35.62
C SER A 38 4.72 18.08 -35.25
N VAL A 39 3.84 18.14 -34.26
CA VAL A 39 2.96 17.05 -33.84
C VAL A 39 1.69 17.02 -34.68
N ARG A 40 1.06 18.18 -34.90
CA ARG A 40 -0.16 18.30 -35.71
C ARG A 40 0.02 17.84 -37.16
N GLU A 41 1.17 18.12 -37.75
CA GLU A 41 1.51 17.68 -39.11
C GLU A 41 1.74 16.15 -39.18
N ARG A 42 2.15 15.54 -38.06
CA ARG A 42 2.37 14.09 -37.93
C ARG A 42 1.15 13.42 -37.29
N ARG A 43 0.13 13.15 -38.10
CA ARG A 43 -1.14 12.57 -37.64
C ARG A 43 -1.00 11.30 -36.77
N TRP A 44 0.07 10.52 -36.97
CA TRP A 44 0.37 9.31 -36.20
C TRP A 44 0.80 9.57 -34.74
N LEU A 45 1.20 10.80 -34.39
CA LEU A 45 1.52 11.20 -33.01
C LEU A 45 0.28 11.63 -32.21
N ARG A 46 -0.87 11.85 -32.86
CA ARG A 46 -2.10 12.31 -32.19
C ARG A 46 -2.60 11.39 -31.08
N PRO A 47 -2.50 10.04 -31.18
CA PRO A 47 -2.87 9.16 -30.07
C PRO A 47 -2.08 9.46 -28.79
N LEU A 48 -0.81 9.87 -28.88
CA LEU A 48 0.03 10.18 -27.72
C LEU A 48 -0.54 11.34 -26.88
N ALA A 49 -1.15 12.34 -27.52
CA ALA A 49 -1.81 13.45 -26.84
C ALA A 49 -3.00 12.99 -25.98
N TRP A 50 -3.66 11.90 -26.39
CA TRP A 50 -4.88 11.40 -25.75
C TRP A 50 -4.63 10.31 -24.71
N ILE A 51 -3.49 9.61 -24.73
CA ILE A 51 -3.18 8.54 -23.77
C ILE A 51 -3.38 9.01 -22.33
N TRP A 52 -2.73 10.13 -21.98
CA TRP A 52 -2.75 10.60 -20.60
C TRP A 52 -4.13 11.16 -20.19
N PRO A 53 -4.79 12.07 -20.96
CA PRO A 53 -6.13 12.56 -20.59
C PRO A 53 -7.19 11.45 -20.50
N VAL A 54 -7.14 10.47 -21.41
CA VAL A 54 -8.09 9.34 -21.38
C VAL A 54 -7.82 8.46 -20.17
N ALA A 55 -6.56 8.10 -19.89
CA ALA A 55 -6.22 7.32 -18.70
C ALA A 55 -6.62 8.04 -17.41
N ALA A 56 -6.33 9.35 -17.30
CA ALA A 56 -6.74 10.16 -16.16
C ALA A 56 -8.27 10.21 -16.01
N ALA A 57 -9.01 10.42 -17.11
CA ALA A 57 -10.46 10.45 -17.08
C ALA A 57 -11.04 9.09 -16.64
N VAL A 58 -10.53 7.98 -17.16
CA VAL A 58 -10.95 6.63 -16.76
C VAL A 58 -10.68 6.42 -15.26
N LEU A 59 -9.49 6.75 -14.77
CA LEU A 59 -9.15 6.58 -13.35
C LEU A 59 -10.04 7.44 -12.44
N ILE A 60 -10.27 8.71 -12.78
CA ILE A 60 -11.15 9.59 -12.01
C ILE A 60 -12.59 9.04 -11.98
N LEU A 61 -13.13 8.63 -13.14
CA LEU A 61 -14.49 8.10 -13.25
C LEU A 61 -14.67 6.73 -12.57
N ARG A 62 -13.60 5.95 -12.46
CA ARG A 62 -13.59 4.63 -11.81
C ARG A 62 -13.07 4.67 -10.37
N HIS A 63 -12.81 5.86 -9.82
CA HIS A 63 -12.24 6.06 -8.49
C HIS A 63 -10.94 5.25 -8.29
N GLY A 64 -10.08 5.21 -9.32
CA GLY A 64 -8.78 4.55 -9.28
C GLY A 64 -7.75 5.31 -8.46
N LYS A 65 -6.70 4.61 -8.01
CA LYS A 65 -5.58 5.21 -7.29
C LYS A 65 -4.79 6.15 -8.21
N PRO A 66 -4.43 7.38 -7.77
CA PRO A 66 -3.66 8.33 -8.58
C PRO A 66 -2.40 7.74 -9.21
N TYR A 67 -1.63 6.94 -8.46
CA TYR A 67 -0.41 6.32 -8.96
C TYR A 67 -0.62 5.32 -10.11
N TYR A 68 -1.84 4.86 -10.37
CA TYR A 68 -2.12 4.06 -11.58
C TYR A 68 -1.88 4.85 -12.87
N LEU A 69 -1.77 6.18 -12.80
CA LEU A 69 -1.41 7.02 -13.93
C LEU A 69 0.11 7.10 -14.17
N ALA A 70 0.94 6.61 -13.25
CA ALA A 70 2.40 6.67 -13.34
C ALA A 70 2.97 6.14 -14.68
N PRO A 71 2.47 5.03 -15.28
CA PRO A 71 2.98 4.55 -16.57
C PRO A 71 2.78 5.53 -17.74
N ALA A 72 1.79 6.43 -17.66
CA ALA A 72 1.56 7.45 -18.68
C ALA A 72 2.44 8.69 -18.50
N GLN A 73 3.07 8.86 -17.34
CA GLN A 73 3.83 10.07 -17.00
C GLN A 73 5.10 10.29 -17.83
N PRO A 74 5.93 9.27 -18.12
CA PRO A 74 7.16 9.46 -18.91
C PRO A 74 6.91 10.09 -20.29
N LEU A 75 5.76 9.81 -20.91
CA LEU A 75 5.37 10.40 -22.18
C LEU A 75 5.24 11.93 -22.09
N LEU A 76 4.57 12.44 -21.05
CA LEU A 76 4.39 13.88 -20.87
C LEU A 76 5.68 14.57 -20.45
N LEU A 77 6.51 13.93 -19.63
CA LEU A 77 7.83 14.45 -19.28
C LEU A 77 8.73 14.57 -20.52
N ALA A 78 8.73 13.57 -21.40
CA ALA A 78 9.49 13.60 -22.64
C ALA A 78 9.00 14.71 -23.59
N ALA A 79 7.68 14.81 -23.79
CA ALA A 79 7.09 15.87 -24.61
C ALA A 79 7.40 17.27 -24.05
N GLY A 80 7.30 17.43 -22.72
CA GLY A 80 7.63 18.67 -22.02
C GLY A 80 9.09 19.04 -22.17
N ALA A 81 10.00 18.06 -22.03
CA ALA A 81 11.43 18.27 -22.21
C ALA A 81 11.76 18.76 -23.63
N VAL A 82 11.19 18.14 -24.68
CA VAL A 82 11.38 18.59 -26.07
C VAL A 82 10.94 20.04 -26.26
N ALA A 83 9.78 20.41 -25.70
CA ALA A 83 9.26 21.77 -25.77
C ALA A 83 10.15 22.77 -25.02
N VAL A 84 10.61 22.40 -23.82
CA VAL A 84 11.41 23.27 -22.96
C VAL A 84 12.84 23.45 -23.48
N VAL A 85 13.44 22.44 -24.11
CA VAL A 85 14.78 22.55 -24.70
C VAL A 85 14.84 23.67 -25.74
N GLY A 86 13.87 23.79 -26.64
CA GLY A 86 13.84 24.87 -27.63
C GLY A 86 13.72 26.28 -27.02
N TRP A 87 13.12 26.40 -25.82
CA TRP A 87 13.10 27.65 -25.06
C TRP A 87 14.44 27.88 -24.34
N LEU A 88 15.03 26.83 -23.75
CA LEU A 88 16.31 26.90 -23.07
C LEU A 88 17.46 27.30 -23.99
N GLU A 89 17.45 26.93 -25.27
CA GLU A 89 18.46 27.37 -26.24
C GLU A 89 18.63 28.89 -26.28
N ARG A 90 17.54 29.65 -26.06
CA ARG A 90 17.55 31.12 -26.07
C ARG A 90 17.65 31.75 -24.69
N HIS A 91 17.23 31.02 -23.65
CA HIS A 91 17.09 31.53 -22.29
C HIS A 91 17.94 30.79 -21.26
N TRP A 92 18.95 30.03 -21.70
CA TRP A 92 19.75 29.12 -20.87
C TRP A 92 20.19 29.71 -19.53
N ARG A 93 20.71 30.95 -19.55
CA ARG A 93 21.26 31.66 -18.38
C ARG A 93 20.26 31.83 -17.23
N PHE A 94 18.95 31.82 -17.52
CA PHE A 94 17.89 31.96 -16.53
C PHE A 94 17.04 30.69 -16.43
N GLY A 95 16.77 30.05 -17.56
CA GLY A 95 15.92 28.88 -17.65
C GLY A 95 16.54 27.62 -17.02
N ALA A 96 17.83 27.38 -17.22
CA ALA A 96 18.47 26.20 -16.63
C ALA A 96 18.52 26.29 -15.09
N PRO A 97 18.97 27.40 -14.47
CA PRO A 97 18.89 27.56 -13.02
C PRO A 97 17.45 27.46 -12.48
N LEU A 98 16.46 28.01 -13.19
CA LEU A 98 15.06 27.92 -12.78
C LEU A 98 14.58 26.46 -12.73
N LEU A 99 14.79 25.68 -13.80
CA LEU A 99 14.36 24.29 -13.85
C LEU A 99 15.08 23.42 -12.83
N ILE A 100 16.41 23.60 -12.69
CA ILE A 100 17.20 22.92 -11.67
C ILE A 100 16.67 23.28 -10.28
N GLY A 101 16.38 24.56 -10.02
CA GLY A 101 15.80 25.02 -8.76
C GLY A 101 14.44 24.40 -8.48
N LEU A 102 13.53 24.39 -9.45
CA LEU A 102 12.20 23.76 -9.31
C LEU A 102 12.30 22.26 -9.04
N THR A 103 13.18 21.56 -9.76
CA THR A 103 13.43 20.13 -9.51
C THR A 103 14.06 19.92 -8.14
N ALA A 104 15.10 20.66 -7.78
CA ALA A 104 15.78 20.50 -6.49
C ALA A 104 14.84 20.80 -5.30
N LEU A 105 14.07 21.89 -5.37
CA LEU A 105 13.13 22.27 -4.31
C LEU A 105 11.96 21.29 -4.22
N GLY A 106 11.38 20.89 -5.36
CA GLY A 106 10.32 19.88 -5.38
C GLY A 106 10.81 18.54 -4.84
N GLY A 107 12.04 18.15 -5.17
CA GLY A 107 12.66 16.92 -4.73
C GLY A 107 12.95 16.93 -3.24
N ALA A 108 13.56 18.01 -2.75
CA ALA A 108 13.80 18.21 -1.32
C ALA A 108 12.49 18.18 -0.50
N PHE A 109 11.40 18.72 -1.05
CA PHE A 109 10.06 18.62 -0.44
C PHE A 109 9.51 17.19 -0.45
N THR A 110 9.61 16.45 -1.55
CA THR A 110 9.05 15.08 -1.62
C THR A 110 9.93 14.01 -1.00
N LEU A 111 11.22 14.28 -0.77
CA LEU A 111 12.19 13.25 -0.36
C LEU A 111 11.81 12.55 0.96
N PRO A 112 11.38 13.26 2.03
CA PRO A 112 10.93 12.62 3.26
C PRO A 112 9.63 11.82 3.10
N LEU A 113 8.83 12.11 2.07
CA LEU A 113 7.59 11.39 1.78
C LEU A 113 7.86 10.06 1.07
N ALA A 114 8.92 10.00 0.26
CA ALA A 114 9.26 8.84 -0.55
C ALA A 114 10.29 7.91 0.11
N LEU A 115 11.21 8.45 0.90
CA LEU A 115 12.31 7.73 1.53
C LEU A 115 12.28 7.89 3.06
N PRO A 116 12.63 6.84 3.82
CA PRO A 116 12.67 6.89 5.29
C PRO A 116 13.92 7.64 5.78
N LEU A 117 14.01 8.93 5.48
CA LEU A 117 15.12 9.79 5.88
C LEU A 117 14.95 10.37 7.29
N LEU A 118 13.70 10.48 7.73
CA LEU A 118 13.32 10.98 9.05
C LEU A 118 12.89 9.80 9.93
N SER A 119 12.97 9.97 11.24
CA SER A 119 12.31 9.05 12.17
C SER A 119 10.78 9.09 11.96
N PRO A 120 10.04 8.07 12.43
CA PRO A 120 8.59 8.05 12.28
C PRO A 120 7.90 9.29 12.88
N ALA A 121 8.31 9.71 14.08
CA ALA A 121 7.79 10.92 14.72
C ALA A 121 8.06 12.19 13.89
N GLU A 122 9.29 12.37 13.42
CA GLU A 122 9.65 13.51 12.56
C GLU A 122 8.89 13.48 11.23
N THR A 123 8.58 12.30 10.70
CA THR A 123 7.76 12.14 9.49
C THR A 123 6.32 12.61 9.74
N VAL A 124 5.74 12.28 10.88
CA VAL A 124 4.40 12.78 11.29
C VAL A 124 4.40 14.31 11.38
N ASP A 125 5.40 14.88 12.05
CA ASP A 125 5.53 16.34 12.18
C ASP A 125 5.70 17.01 10.80
N TYR A 126 6.47 16.38 9.91
CA TYR A 126 6.65 16.85 8.54
C TYR A 126 5.33 16.86 7.75
N LEU A 127 4.52 15.81 7.86
CA LEU A 127 3.21 15.71 7.20
C LEU A 127 2.21 16.71 7.74
N ALA A 128 2.23 16.96 9.05
CA ALA A 128 1.42 17.99 9.68
C ALA A 128 1.81 19.38 9.15
N ALA A 129 3.10 19.71 9.17
CA ALA A 129 3.62 21.00 8.72
C ALA A 129 3.43 21.26 7.21
N SER A 130 3.44 20.20 6.40
CA SER A 130 3.22 20.27 4.95
C SER A 130 1.74 20.20 4.53
N HIS A 131 0.81 20.05 5.48
CA HIS A 131 -0.62 19.82 5.23
C HIS A 131 -0.89 18.58 4.35
N LEU A 132 -0.05 17.55 4.50
CA LEU A 132 -0.17 16.26 3.79
C LEU A 132 -0.67 15.13 4.69
N HIS A 133 -0.89 15.38 5.98
CA HIS A 133 -1.47 14.42 6.92
C HIS A 133 -2.91 14.01 6.51
N GLY A 134 -3.29 12.77 6.83
CA GLY A 134 -4.66 12.26 6.60
C GLY A 134 -5.05 12.11 5.12
N ARG A 135 -4.08 12.19 4.19
CA ARG A 135 -4.34 11.97 2.76
C ARG A 135 -4.35 10.47 2.49
N SER A 136 -5.54 9.94 2.20
CA SER A 136 -5.72 8.57 1.76
C SER A 136 -6.56 8.52 0.48
N SER A 137 -6.21 7.57 -0.40
CA SER A 137 -7.04 7.22 -1.55
C SER A 137 -7.91 5.98 -1.27
N GLU A 138 -7.81 5.39 -0.08
CA GLU A 138 -8.50 4.16 0.31
C GLU A 138 -9.27 4.30 1.63
N HIS A 139 -10.50 3.78 1.66
CA HIS A 139 -11.32 3.70 2.87
C HIS A 139 -10.67 2.83 3.94
N GLY A 140 -10.71 3.30 5.18
CA GLY A 140 -10.13 2.67 6.35
C GLY A 140 -8.66 3.02 6.59
N HIS A 141 -8.14 4.01 5.87
CA HIS A 141 -6.78 4.57 5.99
C HIS A 141 -6.80 6.08 6.28
N GLU A 142 -7.98 6.65 6.56
CA GLU A 142 -8.15 8.07 6.87
C GLU A 142 -7.52 8.45 8.22
N ASP A 143 -7.47 7.49 9.15
CA ASP A 143 -6.91 7.64 10.49
C ASP A 143 -5.42 7.23 10.56
N ASP A 144 -4.80 6.93 9.42
CA ASP A 144 -3.39 6.52 9.38
C ASP A 144 -2.48 7.67 9.83
N VAL A 145 -1.62 7.38 10.80
CA VAL A 145 -0.63 8.34 11.32
C VAL A 145 0.48 8.61 10.30
N LEU A 146 0.82 7.59 9.51
CA LEU A 146 1.81 7.65 8.43
C LEU A 146 1.15 7.29 7.09
N PRO A 147 1.69 7.76 5.95
CA PRO A 147 1.26 7.28 4.64
C PRO A 147 1.34 5.77 4.57
N GLN A 148 0.37 5.15 3.90
CA GLN A 148 0.20 3.69 3.86
C GLN A 148 1.51 2.93 3.58
N HIS A 149 2.33 3.38 2.61
CA HIS A 149 3.59 2.73 2.25
C HIS A 149 4.67 2.75 3.33
N PHE A 150 4.55 3.59 4.35
CA PHE A 150 5.35 3.56 5.57
C PHE A 150 4.64 2.82 6.70
N GLY A 151 3.34 3.05 6.90
CA GLY A 151 2.56 2.38 7.93
C GLY A 151 2.58 0.85 7.80
N ASP A 152 2.48 0.35 6.57
CA ASP A 152 2.54 -1.09 6.23
C ASP A 152 3.90 -1.76 6.56
N ARG A 153 4.91 -0.98 6.99
CA ARG A 153 6.25 -1.50 7.33
C ARG A 153 6.41 -1.81 8.82
N PHE A 154 5.44 -1.47 9.65
CA PHE A 154 5.48 -1.68 11.09
C PHE A 154 4.66 -2.90 11.52
N GLY A 155 4.94 -3.43 12.71
CA GLY A 155 4.12 -4.46 13.36
C GLY A 155 4.49 -5.91 13.02
N TRP A 156 5.08 -6.17 11.85
CA TRP A 156 5.44 -7.54 11.45
C TRP A 156 6.34 -8.29 12.45
N PRO A 157 7.45 -7.72 12.96
CA PRO A 157 8.27 -8.38 13.97
C PRO A 157 7.51 -8.61 15.29
N GLU A 158 6.64 -7.69 15.69
CA GLU A 158 5.82 -7.77 16.90
C GLU A 158 4.78 -8.88 16.79
N ILE A 159 4.07 -8.95 15.65
CA ILE A 159 3.10 -10.00 15.31
C ILE A 159 3.77 -11.37 15.33
N ALA A 160 4.88 -11.53 14.61
CA ALA A 160 5.59 -12.81 14.54
C ALA A 160 6.06 -13.29 15.92
N ARG A 161 6.62 -12.39 16.75
CA ARG A 161 7.02 -12.75 18.12
C ARG A 161 5.83 -13.12 18.98
N ALA A 162 4.72 -12.38 18.90
CA ALA A 162 3.53 -12.68 19.68
C ALA A 162 2.88 -14.02 19.31
N VAL A 163 2.92 -14.40 18.02
CA VAL A 163 2.50 -15.73 17.57
C VAL A 163 3.45 -16.81 18.08
N ALA A 164 4.77 -16.59 18.06
CA ALA A 164 5.73 -17.52 18.64
C ALA A 164 5.51 -17.70 20.15
N ASP A 165 5.28 -16.61 20.89
CA ASP A 165 4.97 -16.61 22.32
C ASP A 165 3.69 -17.41 22.60
N ALA A 166 2.63 -17.18 21.82
CA ALA A 166 1.37 -17.94 21.92
C ALA A 166 1.59 -19.43 21.63
N THR A 167 2.36 -19.74 20.58
CA THR A 167 2.71 -21.12 20.21
C THR A 167 3.46 -21.84 21.33
N ALA A 168 4.34 -21.13 22.04
CA ALA A 168 5.10 -21.69 23.16
C ALA A 168 4.24 -22.04 24.39
N THR A 169 3.02 -21.50 24.49
CA THR A 169 2.07 -21.85 25.56
C THR A 169 1.25 -23.11 25.28
N LEU A 170 1.29 -23.61 24.05
CA LEU A 170 0.55 -24.79 23.64
C LEU A 170 1.22 -26.07 24.14
N SER A 171 0.41 -27.09 24.43
CA SER A 171 0.91 -28.44 24.67
C SER A 171 1.58 -29.01 23.41
N PRO A 172 2.42 -30.05 23.53
CA PRO A 172 3.07 -30.67 22.37
C PRO A 172 2.08 -31.17 21.30
N GLU A 173 0.91 -31.65 21.72
CA GLU A 173 -0.14 -32.13 20.82
C GLU A 173 -0.81 -30.97 20.08
N GLU A 174 -1.23 -29.93 20.81
CA GLU A 174 -1.79 -28.70 20.22
C GLU A 174 -0.81 -28.04 19.25
N ARG A 175 0.47 -27.94 19.64
CA ARG A 175 1.51 -27.32 18.80
C ARG A 175 1.78 -28.09 17.52
N ALA A 176 1.67 -29.43 17.53
CA ALA A 176 1.88 -30.26 16.34
C ALA A 176 0.76 -30.07 15.30
N ASP A 177 -0.43 -29.71 15.74
CA ASP A 177 -1.62 -29.52 14.90
C ASP A 177 -1.92 -28.02 14.62
N CYS A 178 -1.25 -27.11 15.31
CA CYS A 178 -1.53 -25.68 15.27
C CYS A 178 -1.34 -25.05 13.88
N LEU A 179 -2.23 -24.13 13.53
CA LEU A 179 -2.12 -23.24 12.37
C LEU A 179 -2.23 -21.77 12.79
N VAL A 180 -1.67 -20.87 11.99
CA VAL A 180 -1.92 -19.42 12.14
C VAL A 180 -3.03 -19.00 11.18
N LEU A 181 -4.05 -18.31 11.66
CA LEU A 181 -5.16 -17.80 10.87
C LEU A 181 -5.13 -16.27 10.80
N CYS A 182 -5.21 -15.73 9.60
CA CYS A 182 -5.27 -14.28 9.36
C CYS A 182 -6.06 -13.96 8.08
N THR A 183 -6.50 -12.71 7.95
CA THR A 183 -7.28 -12.23 6.79
C THR A 183 -6.47 -11.30 5.90
N ASN A 184 -5.29 -10.86 6.32
CA ASN A 184 -4.43 -10.03 5.48
C ASN A 184 -3.22 -10.81 4.95
N TYR A 185 -2.93 -10.67 3.64
CA TYR A 185 -1.72 -11.25 3.05
C TYR A 185 -0.44 -10.61 3.61
N GLY A 186 -0.51 -9.38 4.15
CA GLY A 186 0.60 -8.73 4.85
C GLY A 186 0.97 -9.47 6.12
N GLU A 187 -0.03 -9.78 6.97
CA GLU A 187 0.12 -10.59 8.17
C GLU A 187 0.61 -12.00 7.85
N ALA A 188 0.01 -12.65 6.83
CA ALA A 188 0.45 -13.97 6.37
C ALA A 188 1.92 -13.96 5.92
N GLY A 189 2.28 -12.94 5.13
CA GLY A 189 3.65 -12.72 4.65
C GLY A 189 4.64 -12.50 5.78
N ALA A 190 4.24 -11.78 6.84
CA ALA A 190 5.06 -11.60 8.03
C ALA A 190 5.40 -12.94 8.68
N ILE A 191 4.39 -13.79 8.92
CA ILE A 191 4.57 -15.10 9.54
C ILE A 191 5.49 -15.98 8.70
N ASP A 192 5.25 -16.11 7.41
CA ASP A 192 6.11 -16.92 6.52
C ASP A 192 7.54 -16.37 6.43
N TYR A 193 7.70 -15.05 6.37
CA TYR A 193 9.00 -14.39 6.31
C TYR A 193 9.86 -14.67 7.54
N TYR A 194 9.26 -14.62 8.73
CA TYR A 194 9.94 -14.85 10.00
C TYR A 194 10.12 -16.33 10.32
N ARG A 195 9.18 -17.18 9.90
CA ARG A 195 9.30 -18.64 10.00
C ARG A 195 10.52 -19.14 9.24
N LYS A 196 10.72 -18.67 8.00
CA LYS A 196 11.92 -18.99 7.19
C LYS A 196 13.23 -18.49 7.80
N ARG A 197 13.17 -17.53 8.73
CA ARG A 197 14.33 -16.99 9.45
C ARG A 197 14.56 -17.66 10.81
N GLY A 198 13.84 -18.73 11.11
CA GLY A 198 14.08 -19.56 12.28
C GLY A 198 13.22 -19.22 13.49
N LEU A 199 12.21 -18.33 13.37
CA LEU A 199 11.17 -18.29 14.39
C LEU A 199 10.31 -19.55 14.28
N ASP A 200 10.09 -20.18 15.44
CA ASP A 200 9.24 -21.35 15.59
C ASP A 200 7.77 -20.93 15.49
N LEU A 201 7.26 -20.95 14.27
CA LEU A 201 5.91 -20.52 13.92
C LEU A 201 5.15 -21.66 13.24
N PRO A 202 3.88 -21.87 13.60
CA PRO A 202 3.02 -22.78 12.87
C PRO A 202 2.82 -22.31 11.41
N PRO A 203 2.41 -23.21 10.50
CA PRO A 203 2.02 -22.81 9.15
C PRO A 203 0.90 -21.78 9.16
N VAL A 204 0.99 -20.78 8.28
CA VAL A 204 -0.05 -19.76 8.15
C VAL A 204 -1.06 -20.12 7.07
N VAL A 205 -2.31 -19.78 7.33
CA VAL A 205 -3.45 -19.97 6.45
C VAL A 205 -4.19 -18.64 6.34
N CYS A 206 -4.38 -18.20 5.10
CA CYS A 206 -4.98 -16.90 4.77
C CYS A 206 -5.82 -17.01 3.51
N GLY A 207 -7.00 -16.39 3.50
CA GLY A 207 -7.90 -16.41 2.35
C GLY A 207 -7.80 -15.21 1.41
N HIS A 208 -6.82 -14.33 1.62
CA HIS A 208 -6.66 -13.09 0.86
C HIS A 208 -5.73 -13.29 -0.35
N ASN A 209 -6.20 -12.86 -1.53
CA ASN A 209 -5.48 -12.95 -2.80
C ASN A 209 -4.95 -14.38 -3.05
N SER A 210 -3.71 -14.52 -3.53
CA SER A 210 -3.13 -15.81 -3.90
C SER A 210 -2.83 -16.73 -2.71
N TYR A 211 -2.83 -16.25 -1.45
CA TYR A 211 -2.68 -17.14 -0.29
C TYR A 211 -3.79 -18.18 -0.21
N TRP A 212 -4.98 -17.84 -0.71
CA TRP A 212 -6.09 -18.76 -0.84
C TRP A 212 -5.77 -20.04 -1.63
N ASP A 213 -4.95 -19.90 -2.67
CA ASP A 213 -4.58 -21.01 -3.54
C ASP A 213 -3.54 -21.93 -2.86
N TRP A 214 -2.83 -21.42 -1.83
CA TRP A 214 -1.84 -22.13 -1.03
C TRP A 214 -2.41 -22.73 0.26
N TRP A 215 -3.74 -22.81 0.35
CA TRP A 215 -4.42 -23.45 1.48
C TRP A 215 -3.96 -24.92 1.62
N PRO A 216 -3.58 -25.37 2.82
CA PRO A 216 -3.08 -26.74 3.02
C PRO A 216 -4.17 -27.79 2.76
N GLU A 217 -3.79 -28.87 2.08
CA GLU A 217 -4.64 -30.07 1.92
C GLU A 217 -4.44 -30.99 3.13
N GLY A 218 -5.52 -31.61 3.63
CA GLY A 218 -5.47 -32.60 4.71
C GLY A 218 -5.74 -32.08 6.14
N ARG A 219 -5.07 -32.73 7.11
CA ARG A 219 -5.31 -32.60 8.57
C ARG A 219 -4.52 -31.45 9.19
N GLY A 220 -5.07 -30.87 10.25
CA GLY A 220 -4.52 -29.71 10.95
C GLY A 220 -5.62 -28.74 11.38
N GLY A 221 -5.32 -27.86 12.33
CA GLY A 221 -6.17 -26.73 12.69
C GLY A 221 -7.22 -27.01 13.75
N GLU A 222 -7.18 -28.13 14.48
CA GLU A 222 -7.92 -28.29 15.75
C GLU A 222 -7.52 -27.20 16.75
N THR A 223 -6.26 -26.76 16.69
CA THR A 223 -5.78 -25.55 17.36
C THR A 223 -5.35 -24.51 16.33
N ALA A 224 -5.65 -23.24 16.59
CA ALA A 224 -5.13 -22.15 15.79
C ALA A 224 -4.72 -20.93 16.61
N ILE A 225 -3.84 -20.12 16.05
CA ILE A 225 -3.53 -18.78 16.54
C ILE A 225 -4.13 -17.79 15.56
N GLY A 226 -5.15 -17.04 16.00
CA GLY A 226 -5.79 -16.02 15.19
C GLY A 226 -5.05 -14.68 15.30
N ILE A 227 -4.80 -14.04 14.16
CA ILE A 227 -4.26 -12.67 14.07
C ILE A 227 -5.38 -11.77 13.59
N ASN A 228 -5.65 -10.72 14.38
CA ASN A 228 -6.53 -9.61 14.04
C ASN A 228 -7.94 -10.00 13.59
N LEU A 229 -8.41 -11.15 14.07
CA LEU A 229 -9.75 -11.69 13.85
C LEU A 229 -10.59 -11.43 15.11
N SER A 230 -11.86 -11.08 14.93
CA SER A 230 -12.76 -10.90 16.07
C SER A 230 -13.04 -12.24 16.75
N VAL A 231 -13.21 -12.21 18.07
CA VAL A 231 -13.54 -13.42 18.85
C VAL A 231 -14.86 -14.02 18.37
N GLU A 232 -15.84 -13.18 18.02
CA GLU A 232 -17.12 -13.60 17.48
C GLU A 232 -16.97 -14.37 16.17
N ALA A 233 -16.11 -13.90 15.25
CA ALA A 233 -15.85 -14.58 14.00
C ALA A 233 -15.16 -15.93 14.24
N LEU A 234 -14.17 -15.97 15.14
CA LEU A 234 -13.44 -17.20 15.46
C LEU A 234 -14.33 -18.26 16.14
N LEU A 235 -15.26 -17.86 17.00
CA LEU A 235 -16.22 -18.76 17.66
C LEU A 235 -17.19 -19.45 16.68
N THR A 236 -17.31 -18.97 15.44
CA THR A 236 -18.06 -19.69 14.39
C THR A 236 -17.32 -20.94 13.92
N GLY A 237 -15.98 -20.94 13.98
CA GLY A 237 -15.13 -22.04 13.55
C GLY A 237 -14.55 -22.89 14.69
N TYR A 238 -14.54 -22.37 15.92
CA TYR A 238 -13.93 -23.00 17.10
C TYR A 238 -14.87 -23.00 18.31
N GLU A 239 -14.72 -23.97 19.21
CA GLU A 239 -15.51 -24.02 20.44
C GLU A 239 -14.96 -23.09 21.52
N GLU A 240 -13.64 -22.93 21.58
CA GLU A 240 -12.97 -22.07 22.54
C GLU A 240 -12.08 -21.05 21.81
N VAL A 241 -12.19 -19.78 22.20
CA VAL A 241 -11.33 -18.70 21.73
C VAL A 241 -10.92 -17.87 22.93
N THR A 242 -9.61 -17.78 23.17
CA THR A 242 -9.03 -17.00 24.25
C THR A 242 -8.16 -15.88 23.69
N LEU A 243 -8.34 -14.67 24.19
CA LEU A 243 -7.46 -13.55 23.85
C LEU A 243 -6.12 -13.76 24.55
N PHE A 244 -5.05 -13.88 23.77
CA PHE A 244 -3.69 -14.02 24.29
C PHE A 244 -3.09 -12.66 24.61
N ARG A 245 -3.10 -11.74 23.64
CA ARG A 245 -2.70 -10.34 23.84
C ARG A 245 -3.24 -9.44 22.73
N VAL A 246 -3.25 -8.15 22.98
CA VAL A 246 -3.42 -7.11 21.96
C VAL A 246 -2.08 -6.41 21.80
N LEU A 247 -1.61 -6.26 20.56
CA LEU A 247 -0.41 -5.49 20.26
C LEU A 247 -0.70 -4.00 20.29
N ASP A 248 0.35 -3.20 20.44
CA ASP A 248 0.28 -1.76 20.34
C ASP A 248 1.49 -1.26 19.55
N THR A 249 1.29 -1.05 18.25
CA THR A 249 2.29 -0.57 17.31
C THR A 249 1.86 0.78 16.75
N PRO A 250 2.28 1.90 17.37
CA PRO A 250 1.67 3.22 17.15
C PRO A 250 1.85 3.79 15.74
N TYR A 251 2.80 3.27 14.96
CA TYR A 251 3.09 3.70 13.60
C TYR A 251 2.61 2.72 12.52
N ALA A 252 2.09 1.56 12.92
CA ALA A 252 1.44 0.66 11.97
C ALA A 252 0.10 1.24 11.53
N ILE A 253 -0.43 0.73 10.42
CA ILE A 253 -1.81 1.02 10.00
C ILE A 253 -2.72 0.73 11.20
N PRO A 254 -3.66 1.62 11.59
CA PRO A 254 -4.44 1.50 12.82
C PRO A 254 -5.13 0.14 12.98
N LYS A 255 -5.63 -0.43 11.86
CA LYS A 255 -6.23 -1.77 11.83
C LYS A 255 -5.27 -2.89 12.22
N GLU A 256 -3.98 -2.74 11.95
CA GLU A 256 -2.92 -3.71 12.27
C GLU A 256 -2.16 -3.34 13.55
N GLY A 257 -2.12 -2.05 13.89
CA GLY A 257 -1.39 -1.52 15.04
C GLY A 257 -1.94 -1.99 16.38
N ARG A 258 -3.21 -2.40 16.41
CA ARG A 258 -3.86 -3.04 17.57
C ARG A 258 -4.25 -4.50 17.32
N ALA A 259 -3.42 -5.22 16.57
CA ALA A 259 -3.68 -6.62 16.24
C ALA A 259 -3.92 -7.47 17.49
N ALA A 260 -5.09 -8.09 17.56
CA ALA A 260 -5.42 -9.07 18.58
C ALA A 260 -4.84 -10.44 18.21
N ILE A 261 -4.08 -11.03 19.13
CA ILE A 261 -3.59 -12.41 19.02
C ILE A 261 -4.47 -13.27 19.92
N THR A 262 -5.05 -14.31 19.35
CA THR A 262 -5.98 -15.22 20.02
C THR A 262 -5.50 -16.66 19.88
N ILE A 263 -5.86 -17.51 20.85
CA ILE A 263 -5.66 -18.96 20.78
C ILE A 263 -7.05 -19.59 20.65
N CYS A 264 -7.24 -20.39 19.61
CA CYS A 264 -8.48 -21.08 19.27
C CYS A 264 -8.30 -22.58 19.45
N ARG A 265 -9.29 -23.28 20.01
CA ARG A 265 -9.27 -24.73 20.24
C ARG A 265 -10.58 -25.38 19.84
N HIS A 266 -10.49 -26.67 19.54
CA HIS A 266 -11.60 -27.57 19.22
C HIS A 266 -12.37 -27.05 18.01
N ARG A 267 -11.88 -27.39 16.81
CA ARG A 267 -12.46 -26.86 15.59
C ARG A 267 -13.82 -27.50 15.34
N ARG A 268 -14.81 -26.69 14.99
CA ARG A 268 -16.21 -27.14 14.80
C ARG A 268 -16.44 -27.89 13.50
N VAL A 269 -15.63 -27.60 12.49
CA VAL A 269 -15.72 -28.17 11.14
C VAL A 269 -14.32 -28.55 10.65
N PRO A 270 -14.17 -29.51 9.73
CA PRO A 270 -12.86 -29.81 9.12
C PRO A 270 -12.26 -28.64 8.34
N LEU A 271 -10.93 -28.53 8.30
CA LEU A 271 -10.21 -27.41 7.66
C LEU A 271 -10.59 -27.20 6.19
N GLU A 272 -10.73 -28.30 5.45
CA GLU A 272 -11.11 -28.30 4.04
C GLU A 272 -12.54 -27.80 3.81
N GLU A 273 -13.49 -28.22 4.64
CA GLU A 273 -14.89 -27.78 4.56
C GLU A 273 -15.04 -26.30 4.90
N ALA A 274 -14.18 -25.81 5.79
CA ALA A 274 -14.21 -24.42 6.17
C ALA A 274 -13.55 -23.50 5.14
N ARG A 275 -12.66 -24.05 4.29
CA ARG A 275 -11.90 -23.28 3.29
C ARG A 275 -12.81 -22.26 2.61
N PRO A 276 -13.92 -22.61 1.91
CA PRO A 276 -14.82 -21.67 1.21
C PRO A 276 -15.18 -20.39 1.97
N TYR A 277 -15.34 -20.46 3.29
CA TYR A 277 -15.73 -19.32 4.13
C TYR A 277 -14.60 -18.32 4.37
N TYR A 278 -13.35 -18.71 4.14
CA TYR A 278 -12.20 -17.81 4.25
C TYR A 278 -11.94 -17.02 2.95
N ARG A 279 -12.60 -17.38 1.85
CA ARG A 279 -12.43 -16.66 0.57
C ARG A 279 -13.08 -15.29 0.67
N HIS A 280 -12.31 -14.23 0.48
CA HIS A 280 -12.79 -12.84 0.58
C HIS A 280 -13.22 -12.42 1.99
N LEU A 281 -12.60 -12.97 3.04
CA LEU A 281 -12.63 -12.33 4.36
C LEU A 281 -11.88 -11.00 4.26
N ASP A 282 -12.63 -9.91 4.06
CA ASP A 282 -12.17 -8.52 4.13
C ASP A 282 -12.56 -7.88 5.47
#